data_AF-A0A3A6PCK4-F1
#
_entry.id   AF-A0A3A6PCK4-F1
#
_cell.length_a   1.000
_cell.length_b   1.000
_cell.length_c   1.000
_cell.angle_alpha   90.00
_cell.angle_beta   90.00
_cell.angle_gamma   90.00
#
_symmetry.space_group_name_H-M   'P 1'
#
loop_
_entity.id
_entity.type
_entity.pdbx_description
1 polymer ?
#
loop_
_entity_poly.entity_id
_entity_poly.type
_entity_poly.pdbx_seq_one_letter_code
_entity_poly.pdbx_strand_id
1 'polypeptide(L)'
;MMRKLALLLAGLALLAAVPAAAQDKPVLLTVSGLVKQPLRLDAEQLARLAPATVKLNDINSEGDFGGVFWLRGVPLRSLLELAVVDKEAGGFNKLTDLAILVHSRDGRQVALSWGEVFHRNPAETIIALSSSPVMPHKSCQACHQPDVYQPWLSQLQRTVGIPKLAVAGDFYSDRSLEGVDRIEVVWPMPAQWGPKQDKLFSPSLVVQLPGGRQEYKSLPALPQQQVQALQVGEGKGFHGHYRLRGVALRDLLAHQKVKADLNSVFVVSAPDGYQSLASYGELFLRPAGARIILADRKDNKPIEAGGRFELVFPDDLWADRWVKAVSRVQAVSLAPKARLFVIGMGCGDTSLLTLDALSRLAQAEVLVAPKDIEKRFAFYLRGKQVLFDPMAVGKKPFTAPGTHKKVADRQRLRAEQAAAAERIKKVLASGKSVAVLDWGDPMVYGSWRWLADFVPQEQLTIVPGLSAFNAGSAALKRDITCRGAVAISDPFTLLKDPGLAKQLAAKNATLVVFMGLPKLKQVLGVVERAYPPQTPAAVVLRAGYAQAQRVVRAPLQDLAAELAKIKEGWLGVIFVGPCLR
;
A
#
# COMPACT_ATOMS: atom_id res chain seq x y z
N MET A 1 61.12 -4.01 -55.48
CA MET A 1 61.96 -4.19 -54.26
C MET A 1 61.23 -3.51 -53.10
N MET A 2 60.27 -4.19 -52.46
CA MET A 2 60.41 -4.94 -51.20
C MET A 2 60.92 -4.14 -49.99
N ARG A 3 60.11 -4.18 -48.92
CA ARG A 3 60.34 -3.97 -47.45
C ARG A 3 60.03 -2.55 -46.93
N LYS A 4 59.35 -2.33 -45.80
CA LYS A 4 58.72 -3.20 -44.77
C LYS A 4 57.85 -2.30 -43.83
N LEU A 5 56.71 -2.83 -43.39
CA LEU A 5 56.05 -2.76 -42.06
C LEU A 5 55.97 -1.44 -41.25
N ALA A 6 54.75 -1.01 -40.87
CA ALA A 6 54.18 -1.18 -39.52
C ALA A 6 53.06 -0.15 -39.17
N LEU A 7 51.90 -0.68 -38.72
CA LEU A 7 50.98 -0.20 -37.67
C LEU A 7 50.59 1.29 -37.57
N LEU A 8 49.28 1.60 -37.67
CA LEU A 8 48.43 2.03 -36.53
C LEU A 8 47.02 2.51 -36.96
N LEU A 9 46.04 1.99 -36.22
CA LEU A 9 44.74 2.57 -35.83
C LEU A 9 43.63 2.79 -36.88
N ALA A 10 42.72 1.81 -36.86
CA ALA A 10 41.32 1.94 -37.22
C ALA A 10 40.58 2.90 -36.28
N GLY A 11 39.71 3.73 -36.87
CA GLY A 11 38.69 4.48 -36.14
C GLY A 11 38.03 5.54 -37.03
N LEU A 12 36.89 5.22 -37.63
CA LEU A 12 35.67 6.02 -37.51
C LEU A 12 34.46 5.36 -38.21
N ALA A 13 33.52 4.93 -37.38
CA ALA A 13 32.06 4.99 -37.51
C ALA A 13 31.37 4.55 -38.82
N LEU A 14 30.97 3.28 -38.88
CA LEU A 14 29.70 2.91 -39.51
C LEU A 14 28.56 3.35 -38.59
N LEU A 15 27.73 4.27 -39.06
CA LEU A 15 26.40 4.56 -38.51
C LEU A 15 25.52 3.32 -38.72
N ALA A 16 25.48 2.43 -37.72
CA ALA A 16 24.46 1.41 -37.61
C ALA A 16 23.11 2.11 -37.37
N ALA A 17 22.17 1.93 -38.29
CA ALA A 17 20.79 2.32 -38.10
C ALA A 17 20.26 1.66 -36.82
N VAL A 18 19.95 2.48 -35.82
CA VAL A 18 19.27 2.07 -34.60
C VAL A 18 17.87 1.57 -35.01
N PRO A 19 17.44 0.35 -34.66
CA PRO A 19 16.07 -0.05 -34.93
C PRO A 19 15.14 0.86 -34.14
N ALA A 20 14.11 1.37 -34.81
CA ALA A 20 13.07 2.19 -34.22
C ALA A 20 12.62 1.60 -32.88
N ALA A 21 12.60 2.44 -31.84
CA ALA A 21 12.15 2.08 -30.51
C ALA A 21 10.81 1.33 -30.61
N ALA A 22 10.80 0.06 -30.16
CA ALA A 22 9.57 -0.68 -29.96
C ALA A 22 8.69 0.16 -29.03
N GLN A 23 7.52 0.56 -29.51
CA GLN A 23 6.49 1.13 -28.65
C GLN A 23 6.18 0.09 -27.57
N ASP A 24 6.53 0.37 -26.32
CA ASP A 24 6.21 -0.50 -25.19
C ASP A 24 4.68 -0.70 -25.17
N LYS A 25 4.25 -1.93 -25.48
CA LYS A 25 2.83 -2.32 -25.40
C LYS A 25 2.34 -2.14 -23.96
N PRO A 26 1.05 -1.81 -23.76
CA PRO A 26 0.53 -1.61 -22.41
C PRO A 26 0.64 -2.91 -21.61
N VAL A 27 1.33 -2.84 -20.47
CA VAL A 27 1.45 -3.97 -19.54
C VAL A 27 0.07 -4.28 -18.96
N LEU A 28 -0.34 -5.53 -19.09
CA LEU A 28 -1.63 -6.02 -18.62
C LEU A 28 -1.52 -6.63 -17.21
N LEU A 29 -0.42 -7.32 -16.94
CA LEU A 29 -0.19 -8.07 -15.70
C LEU A 29 1.28 -8.01 -15.30
N THR A 30 1.55 -7.79 -14.01
CA THR A 30 2.90 -7.94 -13.44
C THR A 30 2.97 -9.07 -12.42
N VAL A 31 4.09 -9.79 -12.39
CA VAL A 31 4.41 -10.78 -11.35
C VAL A 31 5.69 -10.34 -10.64
N SER A 32 5.63 -10.18 -9.31
CA SER A 32 6.74 -9.67 -8.50
C SER A 32 6.81 -10.35 -7.12
N GLY A 33 7.64 -9.82 -6.23
CA GLY A 33 7.85 -10.36 -4.88
C GLY A 33 9.06 -11.30 -4.85
N LEU A 34 8.91 -12.45 -4.19
CA LEU A 34 9.94 -13.49 -4.06
C LEU A 34 10.13 -14.29 -5.35
N VAL A 35 10.61 -13.62 -6.40
CA VAL A 35 10.83 -14.18 -7.74
C VAL A 35 12.19 -13.72 -8.29
N LYS A 36 12.91 -14.61 -8.99
CA LYS A 36 14.18 -14.26 -9.67
C LYS A 36 13.95 -13.48 -10.94
N GLN A 37 12.82 -13.71 -11.61
CA GLN A 37 12.49 -13.12 -12.90
C GLN A 37 11.14 -12.41 -12.81
N PRO A 38 11.10 -11.15 -12.30
CA PRO A 38 9.87 -10.36 -12.33
C PRO A 38 9.32 -10.26 -13.75
N LEU A 39 8.00 -10.47 -13.90
CA LEU A 39 7.34 -10.47 -15.21
C LEU A 39 6.55 -9.19 -15.40
N ARG A 40 6.60 -8.64 -16.62
CA ARG A 40 5.70 -7.58 -17.11
C ARG A 40 5.12 -8.08 -18.42
N LEU A 41 3.86 -8.50 -18.38
CA LEU A 41 3.21 -9.25 -19.45
C LEU A 41 2.13 -8.39 -20.12
N ASP A 42 2.20 -8.28 -21.45
CA ASP A 42 1.12 -7.77 -22.28
C ASP A 42 0.12 -8.89 -22.66
N ALA A 43 -0.96 -8.50 -23.35
CA ALA A 43 -2.00 -9.44 -23.76
C ALA A 43 -1.51 -10.51 -24.75
N GLU A 44 -0.55 -10.18 -25.62
CA GLU A 44 -0.03 -11.11 -26.61
C GLU A 44 0.89 -12.16 -25.98
N GLN A 45 1.75 -11.72 -25.05
CA GLN A 45 2.60 -12.61 -24.26
C GLN A 45 1.77 -13.59 -23.44
N LEU A 46 0.69 -13.11 -22.80
CA LEU A 46 -0.24 -13.97 -22.06
C LEU A 46 -0.98 -14.96 -22.98
N ALA A 47 -1.39 -14.53 -24.17
CA ALA A 47 -2.08 -15.40 -25.14
C ALA A 47 -1.19 -16.52 -25.72
N ARG A 48 0.13 -16.36 -25.68
CA ARG A 48 1.10 -17.39 -26.12
C ARG A 48 1.31 -18.50 -25.10
N LEU A 49 0.91 -18.30 -23.84
CA LEU A 49 1.03 -19.32 -22.80
C LEU A 49 -0.10 -20.35 -22.92
N ALA A 50 0.19 -21.59 -22.50
CA ALA A 50 -0.78 -22.69 -22.57
C ALA A 50 -2.03 -22.36 -21.73
N PRO A 51 -3.23 -22.33 -22.33
CA PRO A 51 -4.43 -21.97 -21.59
C PRO A 51 -5.09 -23.20 -20.94
N ALA A 52 -5.80 -22.95 -19.84
CA ALA A 52 -6.83 -23.83 -19.30
C ALA A 52 -8.20 -23.16 -19.44
N THR A 53 -9.26 -23.98 -19.40
CA THR A 53 -10.64 -23.50 -19.40
C THR A 53 -11.35 -24.03 -18.18
N VAL A 54 -12.01 -23.13 -17.44
CA VAL A 54 -12.83 -23.48 -16.28
C VAL A 54 -14.24 -22.93 -16.45
N LYS A 55 -15.19 -23.57 -15.78
CA LYS A 55 -16.53 -23.00 -15.58
C LYS A 55 -16.57 -22.39 -14.19
N LEU A 56 -17.00 -21.13 -14.10
CA LEU A 56 -17.18 -20.44 -12.83
C LEU A 56 -18.64 -20.04 -12.68
N ASN A 57 -19.24 -20.39 -11.54
CA ASN A 57 -20.50 -19.82 -11.09
C ASN A 57 -20.15 -18.55 -10.31
N ASP A 58 -20.44 -17.39 -10.86
CA ASP A 58 -20.10 -16.11 -10.24
C ASP A 58 -21.22 -15.74 -9.27
N ILE A 59 -21.12 -16.25 -8.04
CA ILE A 59 -22.02 -15.93 -6.93
C ILE A 59 -21.17 -15.65 -5.69
N ASN A 60 -21.31 -14.47 -5.11
CA ASN A 60 -20.59 -14.13 -3.88
C ASN A 60 -21.31 -14.69 -2.64
N SER A 61 -20.65 -14.61 -1.49
CA SER A 61 -21.20 -15.08 -0.21
C SER A 61 -22.43 -14.29 0.28
N GLU A 62 -22.71 -13.11 -0.29
CA GLU A 62 -23.91 -12.31 -0.03
C GLU A 62 -25.12 -12.77 -0.88
N GLY A 63 -24.90 -13.65 -1.86
CA GLY A 63 -25.92 -14.17 -2.76
C GLY A 63 -26.08 -13.36 -4.05
N ASP A 64 -25.21 -12.38 -4.32
CA ASP A 64 -25.23 -11.64 -5.57
C ASP A 64 -24.76 -12.54 -6.70
N PHE A 65 -25.68 -12.84 -7.60
CA PHE A 65 -25.42 -13.64 -8.78
C PHE A 65 -24.96 -12.74 -9.94
N GLY A 66 -23.70 -12.91 -10.34
CA GLY A 66 -23.08 -12.26 -11.49
C GLY A 66 -23.09 -13.09 -12.77
N GLY A 67 -23.67 -14.29 -12.79
CA GLY A 67 -23.74 -15.14 -13.99
C GLY A 67 -22.92 -16.42 -13.90
N VAL A 68 -22.91 -17.19 -14.99
CA VAL A 68 -22.12 -18.41 -15.13
C VAL A 68 -21.31 -18.31 -16.41
N PHE A 69 -20.00 -18.52 -16.33
CA PHE A 69 -19.09 -18.29 -17.45
C PHE A 69 -18.13 -19.45 -17.67
N TRP A 70 -17.89 -19.75 -18.95
CA TRP A 70 -16.65 -20.39 -19.39
C TRP A 70 -15.56 -19.34 -19.40
N LEU A 71 -14.50 -19.56 -18.64
CA LEU A 71 -13.34 -18.68 -18.53
C LEU A 71 -12.12 -19.40 -19.09
N ARG A 72 -11.43 -18.77 -20.04
CA ARG A 72 -10.22 -19.31 -20.65
C ARG A 72 -9.05 -18.38 -20.41
N GLY A 73 -7.93 -18.93 -19.93
CA GLY A 73 -6.71 -18.17 -19.65
C GLY A 73 -5.60 -19.03 -19.08
N VAL A 74 -4.61 -18.41 -18.47
CA VAL A 74 -3.36 -19.09 -18.09
C VAL A 74 -3.45 -19.60 -16.64
N PRO A 75 -3.07 -20.86 -16.35
CA PRO A 75 -2.91 -21.32 -14.97
C PRO A 75 -1.99 -20.40 -14.17
N LEU A 76 -2.42 -20.00 -12.98
CA LEU A 76 -1.60 -19.13 -12.12
C LEU A 76 -0.24 -19.78 -11.80
N ARG A 77 -0.24 -21.10 -11.61
CA ARG A 77 0.98 -21.91 -11.45
C ARG A 77 2.00 -21.65 -12.57
N SER A 78 1.58 -21.65 -13.83
CA SER A 78 2.48 -21.48 -14.97
C SER A 78 3.13 -20.10 -15.00
N LEU A 79 2.41 -19.06 -14.57
CA LEU A 79 2.97 -17.71 -14.44
C LEU A 79 4.05 -17.64 -13.35
N LEU A 80 3.82 -18.32 -12.22
CA LEU A 80 4.76 -18.37 -11.11
C LEU A 80 5.99 -19.22 -11.40
N GLU A 81 5.82 -20.32 -12.14
CA GLU A 81 6.94 -21.12 -12.67
C GLU A 81 7.82 -20.30 -13.63
N LEU A 82 7.20 -19.51 -14.53
CA LEU A 82 7.91 -18.61 -15.43
C LEU A 82 8.68 -17.51 -14.68
N ALA A 83 8.14 -16.99 -13.58
CA ALA A 83 8.79 -15.97 -12.77
C ALA A 83 9.95 -16.51 -11.91
N VAL A 84 10.06 -17.84 -11.77
CA VAL A 84 11.05 -18.54 -10.94
C VAL A 84 11.01 -18.04 -9.49
N VAL A 85 10.10 -18.59 -8.70
CA VAL A 85 9.96 -18.26 -7.28
C VAL A 85 11.21 -18.65 -6.49
N ASP A 86 11.72 -17.73 -5.69
CA ASP A 86 12.94 -17.91 -4.90
C ASP A 86 12.82 -17.28 -3.53
N LYS A 87 13.14 -18.10 -2.54
CA LYS A 87 13.06 -17.74 -1.12
C LYS A 87 14.49 -17.59 -0.61
N GLU A 88 14.81 -16.43 -0.02
CA GLU A 88 16.17 -16.11 0.43
C GLU A 88 16.78 -17.19 1.34
N ALA A 89 18.09 -17.37 1.23
CA ALA A 89 18.84 -18.34 2.02
C ALA A 89 18.86 -17.91 3.50
N GLY A 90 18.47 -18.82 4.40
CA GLY A 90 18.49 -18.60 5.85
C GLY A 90 17.26 -19.10 6.62
N GLY A 91 16.18 -19.50 5.91
CA GLY A 91 14.96 -20.05 6.51
C GLY A 91 14.59 -21.46 6.05
N PHE A 92 13.39 -21.91 6.42
CA PHE A 92 12.76 -23.13 5.89
C PHE A 92 12.68 -23.05 4.36
N ASN A 93 13.24 -24.05 3.66
CA ASN A 93 13.53 -23.96 2.23
C ASN A 93 12.38 -24.38 1.31
N LYS A 94 11.33 -25.03 1.85
CA LYS A 94 10.14 -25.33 1.06
C LYS A 94 9.30 -24.07 0.88
N LEU A 95 8.51 -24.06 -0.18
CA LEU A 95 7.63 -22.95 -0.57
C LEU A 95 6.23 -23.07 0.04
N THR A 96 5.97 -24.10 0.84
CA THR A 96 4.66 -24.46 1.41
C THR A 96 4.11 -23.44 2.39
N ASP A 97 4.94 -22.51 2.85
CA ASP A 97 4.63 -21.40 3.75
C ASP A 97 4.53 -20.04 3.05
N LEU A 98 4.57 -20.01 1.71
CA LEU A 98 4.40 -18.79 0.93
C LEU A 98 2.92 -18.48 0.67
N ALA A 99 2.63 -17.19 0.50
CA ALA A 99 1.34 -16.70 0.04
C ALA A 99 1.49 -15.97 -1.28
N ILE A 100 0.42 -15.98 -2.08
CA ILE A 100 0.34 -15.31 -3.37
C ILE A 100 -0.76 -14.25 -3.24
N LEU A 101 -0.38 -12.98 -3.31
CA LEU A 101 -1.30 -11.86 -3.34
C LEU A 101 -1.69 -11.58 -4.78
N VAL A 102 -2.99 -11.43 -5.03
CA VAL A 102 -3.51 -11.03 -6.33
C VAL A 102 -4.27 -9.72 -6.14
N HIS A 103 -3.90 -8.71 -6.93
CA HIS A 103 -4.49 -7.38 -6.89
C HIS A 103 -5.24 -7.08 -8.18
N SER A 104 -6.30 -6.29 -8.04
CA SER A 104 -7.04 -5.73 -9.16
C SER A 104 -6.90 -4.21 -9.22
N ARG A 105 -7.12 -3.66 -10.42
CA ARG A 105 -7.06 -2.21 -10.71
C ARG A 105 -8.01 -1.36 -9.87
N ASP A 106 -9.08 -1.96 -9.36
CA ASP A 106 -10.05 -1.31 -8.46
C ASP A 106 -9.57 -1.25 -7.00
N GLY A 107 -8.36 -1.74 -6.71
CA GLY A 107 -7.73 -1.71 -5.40
C GLY A 107 -8.03 -2.91 -4.50
N ARG A 108 -8.81 -3.90 -4.97
CA ARG A 108 -9.02 -5.14 -4.19
C ARG A 108 -7.77 -6.00 -4.18
N GLN A 109 -7.64 -6.79 -3.11
CA GLN A 109 -6.57 -7.76 -2.90
C GLN A 109 -7.15 -9.02 -2.29
N VAL A 110 -6.64 -10.17 -2.72
CA VAL A 110 -6.91 -11.48 -2.10
C VAL A 110 -5.60 -12.25 -1.92
N ALA A 111 -5.57 -13.12 -0.91
CA ALA A 111 -4.46 -14.03 -0.65
C ALA A 111 -4.82 -15.47 -1.02
N LEU A 112 -3.93 -16.12 -1.74
CA LEU A 112 -3.94 -17.56 -2.01
C LEU A 112 -2.76 -18.22 -1.28
N SER A 113 -2.92 -19.47 -0.86
CA SER A 113 -1.79 -20.25 -0.36
C SER A 113 -0.95 -20.77 -1.53
N TRP A 114 0.36 -20.95 -1.33
CA TRP A 114 1.17 -21.68 -2.31
C TRP A 114 0.59 -23.05 -2.63
N GLY A 115 0.06 -23.70 -1.60
CA GLY A 115 -0.49 -25.04 -1.68
C GLY A 115 -1.69 -25.19 -2.60
N GLU A 116 -2.66 -24.27 -2.52
CA GLU A 116 -3.84 -24.36 -3.38
C GLU A 116 -3.54 -24.12 -4.87
N VAL A 117 -2.38 -23.53 -5.19
CA VAL A 117 -1.91 -23.30 -6.57
C VAL A 117 -1.01 -24.44 -7.07
N PHE A 118 -0.15 -25.00 -6.22
CA PHE A 118 0.87 -25.98 -6.63
C PHE A 118 0.57 -27.44 -6.27
N HIS A 119 -0.17 -27.70 -5.19
CA HIS A 119 -0.41 -29.05 -4.68
C HIS A 119 -1.76 -29.62 -5.12
N ARG A 120 -2.45 -28.94 -6.05
CA ARG A 120 -3.75 -29.33 -6.61
C ARG A 120 -3.71 -29.26 -8.13
N ASN A 121 -4.84 -29.53 -8.77
CA ASN A 121 -4.95 -29.41 -10.20
C ASN A 121 -4.74 -27.94 -10.61
N PRO A 122 -3.68 -27.62 -11.38
CA PRO A 122 -3.34 -26.24 -11.69
C PRO A 122 -4.39 -25.53 -12.54
N ALA A 123 -5.26 -26.28 -13.23
CA ALA A 123 -6.35 -25.69 -14.01
C ALA A 123 -7.45 -25.06 -13.13
N GLU A 124 -7.52 -25.36 -11.82
CA GLU A 124 -8.57 -24.81 -10.95
C GLU A 124 -8.39 -23.32 -10.64
N THR A 125 -7.18 -22.79 -10.78
CA THR A 125 -6.86 -21.38 -10.50
C THR A 125 -6.16 -20.75 -11.70
N ILE A 126 -6.87 -19.91 -12.44
CA ILE A 126 -6.39 -19.31 -13.68
C ILE A 126 -6.49 -17.79 -13.65
N ILE A 127 -5.63 -17.13 -14.44
CA ILE A 127 -5.81 -15.76 -14.89
C ILE A 127 -6.51 -15.81 -16.25
N ALA A 128 -7.83 -15.66 -16.22
CA ALA A 128 -8.70 -15.67 -17.39
C ALA A 128 -8.43 -14.42 -18.26
N LEU A 129 -8.29 -14.66 -19.57
CA LEU A 129 -8.07 -13.65 -20.60
C LEU A 129 -9.31 -13.46 -21.49
N SER A 130 -10.30 -14.33 -21.35
CA SER A 130 -11.55 -14.30 -22.08
C SER A 130 -12.65 -15.00 -21.28
N SER A 131 -13.89 -14.60 -21.55
CA SER A 131 -15.08 -15.13 -20.91
C SER A 131 -16.20 -15.34 -21.95
N SER A 132 -16.92 -16.44 -21.83
CA SER A 132 -18.14 -16.70 -22.59
C SER A 132 -19.25 -17.12 -21.63
N PRO A 133 -20.44 -16.49 -21.66
CA PRO A 133 -21.52 -16.85 -20.75
C PRO A 133 -22.10 -18.22 -21.09
N VAL A 134 -22.57 -18.93 -20.05
CA VAL A 134 -23.30 -20.19 -20.18
C VAL A 134 -24.78 -19.88 -20.27
N MET A 135 -25.31 -19.91 -21.49
CA MET A 135 -26.73 -19.61 -21.75
C MET A 135 -27.64 -20.80 -21.41
N PRO A 136 -28.86 -20.55 -20.90
CA PRO A 136 -29.87 -21.60 -20.74
C PRO A 136 -30.18 -22.30 -22.07
N HIS A 137 -30.32 -23.63 -22.04
CA HIS A 137 -30.63 -24.43 -23.24
C HIS A 137 -32.07 -24.23 -23.74
N LYS A 138 -32.99 -23.81 -22.88
CA LYS A 138 -34.40 -23.56 -23.22
C LYS A 138 -34.69 -22.06 -23.08
N SER A 139 -35.60 -21.56 -23.91
CA SER A 139 -36.05 -20.17 -23.80
C SER A 139 -36.77 -19.95 -22.48
N CYS A 140 -36.25 -19.04 -21.65
CA CYS A 140 -36.89 -18.67 -20.39
C CYS A 140 -38.28 -18.04 -20.59
N GLN A 141 -38.52 -17.42 -21.76
CA GLN A 141 -39.83 -16.86 -22.14
C GLN A 141 -40.95 -17.90 -22.16
N ALA A 142 -40.62 -19.17 -22.40
CA ALA A 142 -41.61 -20.25 -22.44
C ALA A 142 -41.99 -20.78 -21.05
N CYS A 143 -41.24 -20.43 -20.00
CA CYS A 143 -41.38 -21.01 -18.65
C CYS A 143 -41.71 -19.98 -17.56
N HIS A 144 -41.33 -18.71 -17.75
CA HIS A 144 -41.43 -17.67 -16.73
C HIS A 144 -41.84 -16.33 -17.33
N GLN A 145 -42.47 -15.48 -16.51
CA GLN A 145 -42.76 -14.10 -16.88
C GLN A 145 -41.46 -13.26 -16.96
N PRO A 146 -41.42 -12.22 -17.80
CA PRO A 146 -40.21 -11.40 -18.01
C PRO A 146 -39.59 -10.82 -16.74
N ASP A 147 -40.40 -10.35 -15.80
CA ASP A 147 -39.98 -9.83 -14.50
C ASP A 147 -39.18 -10.84 -13.67
N VAL A 148 -39.42 -12.14 -13.87
CA VAL A 148 -38.71 -13.22 -13.17
C VAL A 148 -37.37 -13.55 -13.84
N TYR A 149 -37.35 -13.77 -15.15
CA TYR A 149 -36.14 -14.30 -15.81
C TYR A 149 -35.20 -13.21 -16.34
N GLN A 150 -35.69 -12.01 -16.67
CA GLN A 150 -34.86 -10.94 -17.24
C GLN A 150 -33.72 -10.52 -16.32
N PRO A 151 -33.90 -10.35 -15.00
CA PRO A 151 -32.80 -10.01 -14.10
C PRO A 151 -31.67 -11.05 -14.13
N TRP A 152 -31.98 -12.34 -14.23
CA TRP A 152 -30.96 -13.40 -14.31
C TRP A 152 -30.30 -13.47 -15.69
N LEU A 153 -31.08 -13.26 -16.76
CA LEU A 153 -30.57 -13.25 -18.13
C LEU A 153 -29.63 -12.05 -18.37
N SER A 154 -29.95 -10.88 -17.84
CA SER A 154 -29.11 -9.68 -17.98
C SER A 154 -27.73 -9.86 -17.36
N GLN A 155 -27.62 -10.63 -16.27
CA GLN A 155 -26.32 -10.93 -15.65
C GLN A 155 -25.44 -11.78 -16.57
N LEU A 156 -26.02 -12.68 -17.38
CA LEU A 156 -25.28 -13.47 -18.37
C LEU A 156 -24.78 -12.64 -19.56
N GLN A 157 -25.37 -11.46 -19.80
CA GLN A 157 -24.95 -10.56 -20.88
C GLN A 157 -23.89 -9.54 -20.43
N ARG A 158 -23.56 -9.49 -19.14
CA ARG A 158 -22.56 -8.54 -18.63
C ARG A 158 -21.18 -8.83 -19.22
N THR A 159 -20.39 -7.77 -19.38
CA THR A 159 -18.98 -7.92 -19.71
C THR A 159 -18.18 -8.23 -18.44
N VAL A 160 -17.40 -9.31 -18.47
CA VAL A 160 -16.47 -9.67 -17.40
C VAL A 160 -15.18 -8.85 -17.55
N GLY A 161 -14.73 -8.22 -16.46
CA GLY A 161 -13.47 -7.47 -16.43
C GLY A 161 -12.25 -8.39 -16.50
N ILE A 162 -11.52 -8.33 -17.61
CA ILE A 162 -10.31 -9.11 -17.89
C ILE A 162 -9.04 -8.26 -17.64
N PRO A 163 -7.91 -8.84 -17.18
CA PRO A 163 -7.76 -10.21 -16.68
C PRO A 163 -8.60 -10.51 -15.44
N LYS A 164 -9.13 -11.74 -15.31
CA LYS A 164 -9.87 -12.17 -14.11
C LYS A 164 -9.13 -13.31 -13.42
N LEU A 165 -8.87 -13.20 -12.12
CA LEU A 165 -8.55 -14.36 -11.30
C LEU A 165 -9.82 -15.21 -11.18
N ALA A 166 -9.75 -16.46 -11.62
CA ALA A 166 -10.84 -17.41 -11.47
C ALA A 166 -10.37 -18.57 -10.60
N VAL A 167 -11.05 -18.77 -9.47
CA VAL A 167 -10.79 -19.86 -8.51
C VAL A 167 -11.96 -20.84 -8.56
N ALA A 168 -11.94 -21.76 -9.52
CA ALA A 168 -13.08 -22.61 -9.86
C ALA A 168 -13.42 -23.67 -8.80
N GLY A 169 -12.48 -23.96 -7.89
CA GLY A 169 -12.70 -24.90 -6.78
C GLY A 169 -13.56 -24.33 -5.64
N ASP A 170 -13.85 -23.04 -5.64
CA ASP A 170 -14.59 -22.40 -4.56
C ASP A 170 -16.10 -22.50 -4.74
N PHE A 171 -16.83 -22.46 -3.63
CA PHE A 171 -18.28 -22.40 -3.66
C PHE A 171 -18.79 -20.99 -3.99
N TYR A 172 -18.17 -19.98 -3.38
CA TYR A 172 -18.45 -18.57 -3.67
C TYR A 172 -17.29 -17.90 -4.38
N SER A 173 -17.61 -16.95 -5.26
CA SER A 173 -16.66 -16.24 -6.12
C SER A 173 -16.01 -15.01 -5.47
N ASP A 174 -16.16 -14.80 -4.16
CA ASP A 174 -15.66 -13.62 -3.42
C ASP A 174 -14.20 -13.27 -3.72
N ARG A 175 -13.35 -14.29 -3.92
CA ARG A 175 -11.94 -14.11 -4.26
C ARG A 175 -11.58 -14.26 -5.74
N SER A 176 -12.57 -14.40 -6.63
CA SER A 176 -12.39 -14.39 -8.08
C SER A 176 -12.44 -12.96 -8.64
N LEU A 177 -11.32 -12.26 -8.56
CA LEU A 177 -11.21 -10.83 -8.88
C LEU A 177 -11.22 -10.53 -10.38
N GLU A 178 -11.96 -9.49 -10.77
CA GLU A 178 -11.93 -8.93 -12.13
C GLU A 178 -10.91 -7.80 -12.23
N GLY A 179 -10.35 -7.58 -13.42
CA GLY A 179 -9.40 -6.51 -13.68
C GLY A 179 -8.06 -6.66 -12.94
N VAL A 180 -7.60 -7.90 -12.76
CA VAL A 180 -6.30 -8.23 -12.17
C VAL A 180 -5.15 -7.63 -12.98
N ASP A 181 -4.25 -6.94 -12.29
CA ASP A 181 -3.08 -6.27 -12.88
C ASP A 181 -1.77 -6.62 -12.18
N ARG A 182 -1.81 -7.15 -10.95
CA ARG A 182 -0.60 -7.51 -10.21
C ARG A 182 -0.75 -8.80 -9.41
N ILE A 183 0.30 -9.61 -9.44
CA ILE A 183 0.50 -10.79 -8.61
C ILE A 183 1.81 -10.61 -7.85
N GLU A 184 1.80 -10.87 -6.54
CA GLU A 184 2.98 -10.75 -5.69
C GLU A 184 3.15 -12.01 -4.84
N VAL A 185 4.34 -12.61 -4.88
CA VAL A 185 4.70 -13.73 -4.00
C VAL A 185 5.34 -13.19 -2.74
N VAL A 186 4.77 -13.51 -1.58
CA VAL A 186 5.24 -13.02 -0.28
C VAL A 186 5.53 -14.17 0.67
N TRP A 187 6.40 -13.91 1.64
CA TRP A 187 6.67 -14.80 2.76
C TRP A 187 6.09 -14.19 4.04
N PRO A 188 4.87 -14.59 4.45
CA PRO A 188 4.12 -13.93 5.52
C PRO A 188 4.82 -13.98 6.88
N MET A 189 5.58 -15.06 7.13
CA MET A 189 6.19 -15.29 8.43
C MET A 189 7.41 -16.21 8.30
N PRO A 190 8.62 -15.74 8.62
CA PRO A 190 9.78 -16.59 8.67
C PRO A 190 9.68 -17.74 9.67
N ALA A 191 10.26 -18.88 9.32
CA ALA A 191 10.34 -20.05 10.18
C ALA A 191 11.09 -19.73 11.46
N GLN A 192 10.45 -20.01 12.59
CA GLN A 192 11.07 -19.91 13.90
C GLN A 192 11.62 -21.27 14.30
N TRP A 193 12.92 -21.36 14.48
CA TRP A 193 13.58 -22.58 14.90
C TRP A 193 13.57 -22.69 16.42
N GLY A 194 13.04 -23.82 16.92
CA GLY A 194 13.20 -24.18 18.32
C GLY A 194 14.63 -24.66 18.63
N PRO A 195 14.95 -24.89 19.91
CA PRO A 195 16.18 -25.61 20.26
C PRO A 195 16.20 -26.97 19.55
N LYS A 196 17.38 -27.38 19.08
CA LYS A 196 17.57 -28.66 18.39
C LYS A 196 17.11 -29.80 19.29
N GLN A 197 16.19 -30.64 18.80
CA GLN A 197 15.65 -31.79 19.53
C GLN A 197 16.19 -33.09 18.93
N ASP A 198 16.44 -34.10 19.76
CA ASP A 198 16.87 -35.42 19.31
C ASP A 198 15.78 -36.15 18.52
N LYS A 199 14.51 -35.87 18.82
CA LYS A 199 13.33 -36.36 18.10
C LYS A 199 12.33 -35.24 17.92
N LEU A 200 11.73 -35.15 16.73
CA LEU A 200 10.66 -34.20 16.45
C LEU A 200 9.45 -34.50 17.35
N PHE A 201 9.10 -33.59 18.25
CA PHE A 201 7.97 -33.79 19.15
C PHE A 201 7.37 -32.45 19.63
N SER A 202 6.04 -32.41 19.75
CA SER A 202 5.34 -31.29 20.39
C SER A 202 4.25 -31.80 21.34
N PRO A 203 4.28 -31.40 22.64
CA PRO A 203 3.31 -31.85 23.65
C PRO A 203 1.99 -31.06 23.62
N SER A 204 1.96 -29.93 22.94
CA SER A 204 0.81 -29.03 22.89
C SER A 204 0.84 -28.18 21.61
N LEU A 205 -0.33 -27.71 21.22
CA LEU A 205 -0.52 -26.78 20.13
C LEU A 205 -0.80 -25.39 20.70
N VAL A 206 -0.06 -24.37 20.27
CA VAL A 206 -0.37 -22.97 20.55
C VAL A 206 -1.09 -22.35 19.36
N VAL A 207 -2.31 -21.88 19.56
CA VAL A 207 -3.04 -21.08 18.57
C VAL A 207 -2.86 -19.61 18.94
N GLN A 208 -2.20 -18.85 18.06
CA GLN A 208 -1.90 -17.43 18.26
C GLN A 208 -2.57 -16.59 17.17
N LEU A 209 -3.45 -15.69 17.58
CA LEU A 209 -4.34 -14.95 16.70
C LEU A 209 -4.34 -13.47 17.08
N PRO A 210 -4.76 -12.56 16.18
CA PRO A 210 -5.00 -11.16 16.53
C PRO A 210 -6.00 -11.06 17.68
N GLY A 211 -5.53 -10.73 18.89
CA GLY A 211 -6.36 -10.57 20.09
C GLY A 211 -6.34 -11.73 21.10
N GLY A 212 -5.56 -12.80 20.87
CA GLY A 212 -5.47 -13.89 21.85
C GLY A 212 -4.42 -14.96 21.56
N ARG A 213 -3.98 -15.64 22.62
CA ARG A 213 -3.09 -16.80 22.58
C ARG A 213 -3.70 -17.89 23.45
N GLN A 214 -3.93 -19.07 22.88
CA GLN A 214 -4.44 -20.24 23.59
C GLN A 214 -3.52 -21.43 23.37
N GLU A 215 -3.27 -22.20 24.43
CA GLU A 215 -2.55 -23.47 24.35
C GLU A 215 -3.50 -24.64 24.53
N TYR A 216 -3.29 -25.69 23.73
CA TYR A 216 -4.08 -26.91 23.68
C TYR A 216 -3.19 -28.12 23.92
N LYS A 217 -3.39 -28.80 25.06
CA LYS A 217 -2.81 -30.13 25.31
C LYS A 217 -3.63 -31.24 24.67
N SER A 218 -4.90 -30.97 24.39
CA SER A 218 -5.85 -31.80 23.65
C SER A 218 -6.72 -30.89 22.78
N LEU A 219 -7.26 -31.40 21.67
CA LEU A 219 -8.20 -30.64 20.85
C LEU A 219 -9.43 -30.25 21.68
N PRO A 220 -10.01 -29.05 21.46
CA PRO A 220 -11.24 -28.64 22.12
C PRO A 220 -12.42 -29.56 21.74
N ALA A 221 -13.49 -29.51 22.54
CA ALA A 221 -14.74 -30.25 22.29
C ALA A 221 -15.51 -29.67 21.09
N LEU A 222 -14.96 -29.87 19.90
CA LEU A 222 -15.53 -29.50 18.60
C LEU A 222 -15.90 -30.76 17.82
N PRO A 223 -16.78 -30.66 16.79
CA PRO A 223 -17.12 -31.78 15.94
C PRO A 223 -15.87 -32.48 15.39
N GLN A 224 -15.80 -33.78 15.62
CA GLN A 224 -14.72 -34.62 15.13
C GLN A 224 -15.02 -35.08 13.71
N GLN A 225 -14.03 -35.00 12.84
CA GLN A 225 -14.12 -35.43 11.46
C GLN A 225 -13.13 -36.56 11.21
N GLN A 226 -13.57 -37.54 10.41
CA GLN A 226 -12.71 -38.59 9.90
C GLN A 226 -12.46 -38.35 8.41
N VAL A 227 -11.20 -38.42 8.00
CA VAL A 227 -10.80 -38.31 6.60
C VAL A 227 -9.94 -39.51 6.20
N GLN A 228 -10.02 -39.89 4.94
CA GLN A 228 -9.07 -40.81 4.30
C GLN A 228 -8.09 -39.98 3.50
N ALA A 229 -6.80 -40.28 3.61
CA ALA A 229 -5.76 -39.49 2.99
C ALA A 229 -4.63 -40.37 2.44
N LEU A 230 -4.19 -40.05 1.22
CA LEU A 230 -3.05 -40.68 0.57
C LEU A 230 -1.80 -39.86 0.85
N GLN A 231 -0.77 -40.48 1.42
CA GLN A 231 0.51 -39.82 1.65
C GLN A 231 1.44 -40.10 0.48
N VAL A 232 1.52 -39.18 -0.49
CA VAL A 232 2.46 -39.23 -1.60
C VAL A 232 3.39 -38.02 -1.50
N GLY A 233 4.70 -38.24 -1.41
CA GLY A 233 5.66 -37.14 -1.35
C GLY A 233 6.18 -36.78 -2.73
N GLU A 234 6.36 -35.48 -2.99
CA GLU A 234 6.95 -34.99 -4.24
C GLU A 234 8.37 -35.57 -4.40
N GLY A 235 8.58 -36.35 -5.46
CA GLY A 235 9.84 -37.06 -5.71
C GLY A 235 10.17 -38.18 -4.71
N LYS A 236 9.29 -38.50 -3.75
CA LYS A 236 9.50 -39.53 -2.71
C LYS A 236 8.57 -40.74 -2.84
N GLY A 237 7.51 -40.62 -3.63
CA GLY A 237 6.59 -41.73 -3.91
C GLY A 237 5.53 -41.93 -2.82
N PHE A 238 4.92 -43.12 -2.81
CA PHE A 238 3.82 -43.47 -1.93
C PHE A 238 4.32 -43.94 -0.55
N HIS A 239 3.78 -43.33 0.50
CA HIS A 239 4.13 -43.61 1.91
C HIS A 239 2.99 -44.25 2.70
N GLY A 240 1.78 -44.30 2.14
CA GLY A 240 0.67 -45.00 2.77
C GLY A 240 -0.69 -44.37 2.52
N HIS A 241 -1.72 -45.07 3.00
CA HIS A 241 -3.10 -44.64 3.01
C HIS A 241 -3.62 -44.77 4.44
N TYR A 242 -4.17 -43.68 4.98
CA TYR A 242 -4.46 -43.59 6.40
C TYR A 242 -5.89 -43.10 6.68
N ARG A 243 -6.47 -43.59 7.78
CA ARG A 243 -7.69 -43.01 8.36
C ARG A 243 -7.30 -42.07 9.48
N LEU A 244 -7.50 -40.77 9.27
CA LEU A 244 -7.15 -39.74 10.22
C LEU A 244 -8.42 -39.16 10.85
N ARG A 245 -8.37 -38.91 12.15
CA ARG A 245 -9.47 -38.30 12.89
C ARG A 245 -8.96 -37.13 13.70
N GLY A 246 -9.76 -36.06 13.74
CA GLY A 246 -9.48 -34.85 14.50
C GLY A 246 -10.51 -33.75 14.26
N VAL A 247 -10.10 -32.50 14.43
CA VAL A 247 -10.97 -31.32 14.27
C VAL A 247 -10.61 -30.58 12.97
N ALA A 248 -11.61 -30.09 12.23
CA ALA A 248 -11.36 -29.25 11.06
C ALA A 248 -10.64 -27.95 11.47
N LEU A 249 -9.57 -27.59 10.75
CA LEU A 249 -8.78 -26.41 11.07
C LEU A 249 -9.64 -25.14 11.09
N ARG A 250 -10.57 -25.02 10.13
CA ARG A 250 -11.51 -23.89 10.06
C ARG A 250 -12.38 -23.78 11.31
N ASP A 251 -12.80 -24.89 11.91
CA ASP A 251 -13.69 -24.91 13.06
C ASP A 251 -12.92 -24.53 14.34
N LEU A 252 -11.66 -24.97 14.46
CA LEU A 252 -10.76 -24.52 15.52
C LEU A 252 -10.54 -23.00 15.47
N LEU A 253 -10.32 -22.46 14.27
CA LEU A 253 -10.14 -21.01 14.06
C LEU A 253 -11.43 -20.23 14.35
N ALA A 254 -12.58 -20.74 13.92
CA ALA A 254 -13.89 -20.13 14.21
C ALA A 254 -14.21 -20.14 15.70
N HIS A 255 -13.88 -21.22 16.42
CA HIS A 255 -14.05 -21.32 17.88
C HIS A 255 -13.27 -20.24 18.64
N GLN A 256 -12.12 -19.84 18.13
CA GLN A 256 -11.30 -18.74 18.67
C GLN A 256 -11.79 -17.34 18.26
N LYS A 257 -12.93 -17.24 17.57
CA LYS A 257 -13.54 -15.98 17.10
C LYS A 257 -12.58 -15.13 16.26
N VAL A 258 -11.76 -15.78 15.42
CA VAL A 258 -10.83 -15.08 14.52
C VAL A 258 -11.61 -14.20 13.56
N LYS A 259 -11.32 -12.89 13.55
CA LYS A 259 -11.71 -12.00 12.47
C LYS A 259 -10.71 -12.16 11.32
N ALA A 260 -11.00 -13.08 10.42
CA ALA A 260 -10.23 -13.31 9.20
C ALA A 260 -11.07 -12.96 7.97
N ASP A 261 -10.38 -12.59 6.90
CA ASP A 261 -10.93 -12.13 5.63
C ASP A 261 -10.14 -12.74 4.46
N LEU A 262 -10.46 -12.33 3.23
CA LEU A 262 -9.79 -12.81 2.01
C LEU A 262 -8.29 -12.50 1.95
N ASN A 263 -7.75 -11.67 2.85
CA ASN A 263 -6.33 -11.35 2.96
C ASN A 263 -5.65 -12.03 4.14
N SER A 264 -6.36 -12.91 4.85
CA SER A 264 -5.85 -13.62 6.01
C SER A 264 -5.29 -14.98 5.61
N VAL A 265 -4.13 -15.32 6.17
CA VAL A 265 -3.47 -16.62 6.00
C VAL A 265 -3.15 -17.23 7.37
N PHE A 266 -3.08 -18.56 7.42
CA PHE A 266 -2.84 -19.33 8.62
C PHE A 266 -1.58 -20.17 8.46
N VAL A 267 -0.53 -19.80 9.18
CA VAL A 267 0.75 -20.52 9.18
C VAL A 267 0.74 -21.54 10.29
N VAL A 268 0.94 -22.80 9.92
CA VAL A 268 1.01 -23.94 10.85
C VAL A 268 2.44 -24.45 10.88
N SER A 269 3.02 -24.57 12.07
CA SER A 269 4.44 -24.87 12.24
C SER A 269 4.71 -26.03 13.19
N ALA A 270 5.84 -26.68 12.97
CA ALA A 270 6.44 -27.67 13.85
C ALA A 270 7.70 -27.10 14.54
N PRO A 271 8.19 -27.72 15.64
CA PRO A 271 9.37 -27.26 16.38
C PRO A 271 10.69 -27.24 15.60
N ASP A 272 10.81 -28.06 14.56
CA ASP A 272 11.96 -28.13 13.66
C ASP A 272 11.96 -27.02 12.59
N GLY A 273 11.01 -26.07 12.66
CA GLY A 273 10.87 -24.99 11.70
C GLY A 273 10.07 -25.37 10.45
N TYR A 274 9.58 -26.61 10.33
CA TYR A 274 8.72 -26.99 9.22
C TYR A 274 7.41 -26.21 9.25
N GLN A 275 7.02 -25.64 8.11
CA GLN A 275 5.84 -24.78 8.00
C GLN A 275 4.97 -25.10 6.79
N SER A 276 3.67 -24.93 6.97
CA SER A 276 2.69 -24.97 5.89
C SER A 276 1.68 -23.84 6.09
N LEU A 277 1.14 -23.32 5.00
CA LEU A 277 0.21 -22.21 5.01
C LEU A 277 -1.11 -22.61 4.34
N ALA A 278 -2.22 -22.20 4.95
CA ALA A 278 -3.55 -22.23 4.35
C ALA A 278 -4.11 -20.80 4.26
N SER A 279 -4.77 -20.45 3.15
CA SER A 279 -5.45 -19.15 3.01
C SER A 279 -6.84 -19.21 3.63
N TYR A 280 -7.42 -18.05 3.96
CA TYR A 280 -8.83 -17.98 4.37
C TYR A 280 -9.76 -18.59 3.31
N GLY A 281 -9.56 -18.24 2.04
CA GLY A 281 -10.40 -18.77 0.97
C GLY A 281 -10.32 -20.29 0.85
N GLU A 282 -9.11 -20.86 1.00
CA GLU A 282 -8.90 -22.31 0.98
C GLU A 282 -9.67 -23.03 2.11
N LEU A 283 -9.75 -22.44 3.31
CA LEU A 283 -10.42 -23.03 4.46
C LEU A 283 -11.93 -22.80 4.50
N PHE A 284 -12.39 -21.61 4.07
CA PHE A 284 -13.76 -21.13 4.33
C PHE A 284 -14.63 -21.04 3.08
N LEU A 285 -14.06 -20.77 1.89
CA LEU A 285 -14.83 -20.65 0.64
C LEU A 285 -14.87 -21.95 -0.16
N ARG A 286 -13.90 -22.84 0.05
CA ARG A 286 -13.79 -24.11 -0.67
C ARG A 286 -14.41 -25.26 0.14
N PRO A 287 -15.26 -26.11 -0.47
CA PRO A 287 -15.81 -27.29 0.21
C PRO A 287 -14.73 -28.24 0.76
N ALA A 288 -13.64 -28.43 0.00
CA ALA A 288 -12.48 -29.23 0.44
C ALA A 288 -11.75 -28.62 1.65
N GLY A 289 -11.89 -27.32 1.92
CA GLY A 289 -11.34 -26.65 3.10
C GLY A 289 -11.88 -27.23 4.40
N ALA A 290 -13.13 -27.69 4.40
CA ALA A 290 -13.76 -28.39 5.52
C ALA A 290 -13.02 -29.69 5.90
N ARG A 291 -12.27 -30.28 4.97
CA ARG A 291 -11.59 -31.56 5.15
C ARG A 291 -10.14 -31.40 5.61
N ILE A 292 -9.62 -30.17 5.67
CA ILE A 292 -8.31 -29.89 6.25
C ILE A 292 -8.45 -29.98 7.77
N ILE A 293 -7.82 -31.00 8.37
CA ILE A 293 -7.97 -31.31 9.80
C ILE A 293 -6.65 -31.21 10.55
N LEU A 294 -6.74 -30.86 11.82
CA LEU A 294 -5.73 -31.20 12.82
C LEU A 294 -6.12 -32.55 13.41
N ALA A 295 -5.42 -33.59 12.98
CA ALA A 295 -5.61 -34.95 13.44
C ALA A 295 -4.91 -35.18 14.79
N ASP A 296 -5.58 -35.86 15.71
CA ASP A 296 -5.02 -36.39 16.95
C ASP A 296 -5.01 -37.93 16.98
N ARG A 297 -5.61 -38.55 15.96
CA ARG A 297 -5.63 -40.01 15.77
C ARG A 297 -5.33 -40.42 14.34
N LYS A 298 -4.60 -41.52 14.19
CA LYS A 298 -4.24 -42.18 12.93
C LYS A 298 -4.51 -43.67 13.05
N ASP A 299 -5.33 -44.21 12.15
CA ASP A 299 -5.78 -45.60 12.13
C ASP A 299 -6.32 -46.07 13.51
N ASN A 300 -7.20 -45.26 14.08
CA ASN A 300 -7.83 -45.40 15.40
C ASN A 300 -6.89 -45.27 16.62
N LYS A 301 -5.58 -45.14 16.41
CA LYS A 301 -4.61 -44.95 17.49
C LYS A 301 -4.31 -43.46 17.71
N PRO A 302 -4.08 -43.00 18.95
CA PRO A 302 -3.56 -41.66 19.20
C PRO A 302 -2.24 -41.43 18.46
N ILE A 303 -2.02 -40.21 17.96
CA ILE A 303 -0.73 -39.82 17.40
C ILE A 303 0.22 -39.52 18.58
N GLU A 304 1.17 -40.42 18.81
CA GLU A 304 2.13 -40.32 19.92
C GLU A 304 3.56 -40.13 19.39
N ALA A 305 3.95 -40.90 18.37
CA ALA A 305 5.25 -40.78 17.72
C ALA A 305 5.27 -39.55 16.79
N GLY A 306 6.00 -38.50 17.18
CA GLY A 306 6.09 -37.27 16.40
C GLY A 306 5.19 -36.14 16.88
N GLY A 307 4.72 -36.14 18.13
CA GLY A 307 3.87 -35.07 18.70
C GLY A 307 2.37 -35.37 18.61
N ARG A 308 1.54 -34.61 19.33
CA ARG A 308 0.12 -34.95 19.55
C ARG A 308 -0.81 -34.65 18.38
N PHE A 309 -0.38 -33.79 17.47
CA PHE A 309 -1.22 -33.29 16.39
C PHE A 309 -0.47 -33.33 15.05
N GLU A 310 -1.18 -33.71 14.00
CA GLU A 310 -0.73 -33.65 12.61
C GLU A 310 -1.72 -32.81 11.78
N LEU A 311 -1.23 -31.79 11.07
CA LEU A 311 -2.04 -31.07 10.08
C LEU A 311 -2.07 -31.89 8.79
N VAL A 312 -3.27 -32.14 8.29
CA VAL A 312 -3.51 -33.02 7.14
C VAL A 312 -4.29 -32.26 6.08
N PHE A 313 -3.75 -32.25 4.85
CA PHE A 313 -4.44 -31.81 3.64
C PHE A 313 -4.81 -33.05 2.82
N PRO A 314 -6.01 -33.63 3.01
CA PRO A 314 -6.33 -34.95 2.43
C PRO A 314 -6.59 -34.89 0.92
N ASP A 315 -6.95 -33.73 0.39
CA ASP A 315 -7.33 -33.54 -1.01
C ASP A 315 -6.22 -32.91 -1.85
N ASP A 316 -5.01 -32.78 -1.29
CA ASP A 316 -3.81 -32.37 -2.04
C ASP A 316 -3.19 -33.58 -2.74
N LEU A 317 -2.61 -33.35 -3.92
CA LEU A 317 -1.96 -34.38 -4.74
C LEU A 317 -0.64 -34.87 -4.12
N TRP A 318 0.02 -34.01 -3.33
CA TRP A 318 1.21 -34.34 -2.56
C TRP A 318 1.05 -33.94 -1.09
N ALA A 319 1.59 -34.78 -0.20
CA ALA A 319 1.54 -34.59 1.25
C ALA A 319 2.66 -33.68 1.77
N ASP A 320 3.41 -32.99 0.90
CA ASP A 320 4.44 -32.01 1.26
C ASP A 320 3.91 -30.81 2.06
N ARG A 321 2.60 -30.67 2.23
CA ARG A 321 1.98 -29.65 3.10
C ARG A 321 1.60 -30.15 4.48
N TRP A 322 1.71 -31.45 4.74
CA TRP A 322 1.35 -32.01 6.04
C TRP A 322 2.39 -31.62 7.08
N VAL A 323 1.93 -31.23 8.25
CA VAL A 323 2.80 -30.80 9.35
C VAL A 323 2.66 -31.78 10.49
N LYS A 324 3.72 -32.55 10.77
CA LYS A 324 3.81 -33.40 11.96
C LYS A 324 4.22 -32.56 13.16
N ALA A 325 4.00 -33.06 14.37
CA ALA A 325 4.35 -32.35 15.61
C ALA A 325 3.83 -30.91 15.66
N VAL A 326 2.59 -30.67 15.22
CA VAL A 326 2.09 -29.30 15.14
C VAL A 326 2.21 -28.62 16.51
N SER A 327 3.03 -27.57 16.56
CA SER A 327 3.30 -26.82 17.78
C SER A 327 2.61 -25.47 17.77
N ARG A 328 2.31 -24.93 16.58
CA ARG A 328 1.68 -23.63 16.48
C ARG A 328 0.79 -23.47 15.25
N VAL A 329 -0.28 -22.70 15.41
CA VAL A 329 -1.10 -22.13 14.34
C VAL A 329 -1.15 -20.62 14.55
N GLN A 330 -0.74 -19.85 13.53
CA GLN A 330 -0.69 -18.39 13.59
C GLN A 330 -1.51 -17.77 12.46
N ALA A 331 -2.41 -16.83 12.78
CA ALA A 331 -3.09 -16.02 11.77
C ALA A 331 -2.28 -14.77 11.45
N VAL A 332 -2.07 -14.52 10.16
CA VAL A 332 -1.37 -13.35 9.63
C VAL A 332 -2.31 -12.64 8.67
N SER A 333 -2.55 -11.35 8.88
CA SER A 333 -3.27 -10.51 7.93
C SER A 333 -2.28 -9.90 6.93
N LEU A 334 -2.53 -10.12 5.65
CA LEU A 334 -1.79 -9.53 4.54
C LEU A 334 -2.55 -8.35 3.92
N ALA A 335 -3.63 -7.88 4.57
CA ALA A 335 -4.42 -6.77 4.07
C ALA A 335 -3.54 -5.52 3.89
N PRO A 336 -3.77 -4.71 2.84
CA PRO A 336 -3.12 -3.42 2.71
C PRO A 336 -3.34 -2.62 3.99
N LYS A 337 -2.26 -2.19 4.65
CA LYS A 337 -2.39 -1.35 5.83
C LYS A 337 -2.83 0.03 5.39
N ALA A 338 -4.00 0.47 5.86
CA ALA A 338 -4.43 1.85 5.74
C ALA A 338 -3.31 2.79 6.21
N ARG A 339 -2.97 3.77 5.38
CA ARG A 339 -1.91 4.74 5.70
C ARG A 339 -2.48 6.14 5.83
N LEU A 340 -1.81 6.92 6.66
CA LEU A 340 -2.01 8.35 6.74
C LEU A 340 -0.90 9.04 5.95
N PHE A 341 -1.23 9.50 4.75
CA PHE A 341 -0.33 10.28 3.92
C PHE A 341 -0.41 11.75 4.32
N VAL A 342 0.74 12.40 4.47
CA VAL A 342 0.84 13.86 4.59
C VAL A 342 1.52 14.36 3.33
N ILE A 343 0.77 15.01 2.45
CA ILE A 343 1.20 15.25 1.07
C ILE A 343 1.44 16.75 0.84
N GLY A 344 2.67 17.10 0.46
CA GLY A 344 3.01 18.41 -0.04
C GLY A 344 2.45 18.64 -1.43
N MET A 345 1.47 19.53 -1.54
CA MET A 345 0.80 19.85 -2.82
C MET A 345 1.57 20.87 -3.67
N GLY A 346 2.73 21.32 -3.20
CA GLY A 346 3.43 22.47 -3.77
C GLY A 346 2.83 23.80 -3.32
N CYS A 347 3.59 24.88 -3.47
CA CYS A 347 3.23 26.20 -2.95
C CYS A 347 2.27 27.00 -3.83
N GLY A 348 2.10 26.61 -5.09
CA GLY A 348 1.33 27.35 -6.09
C GLY A 348 0.64 26.42 -7.08
N ASP A 349 0.95 26.57 -8.36
CA ASP A 349 0.26 25.88 -9.44
C ASP A 349 0.40 24.36 -9.40
N THR A 350 -0.53 23.65 -10.04
CA THR A 350 -0.59 22.18 -10.06
C THR A 350 0.64 21.53 -10.70
N SER A 351 1.37 22.26 -11.55
CA SER A 351 2.62 21.81 -12.15
C SER A 351 3.76 21.63 -11.14
N LEU A 352 3.59 22.08 -9.90
CA LEU A 352 4.55 21.91 -8.80
C LEU A 352 4.31 20.64 -7.97
N LEU A 353 3.34 19.80 -8.36
CA LEU A 353 3.15 18.48 -7.76
C LEU A 353 4.30 17.55 -8.11
N THR A 354 4.69 16.73 -7.13
CA THR A 354 5.60 15.61 -7.36
C THR A 354 4.84 14.39 -7.88
N LEU A 355 5.54 13.50 -8.60
CA LEU A 355 4.96 12.23 -9.03
C LEU A 355 4.57 11.34 -7.84
N ASP A 356 5.33 11.40 -6.73
CA ASP A 356 4.99 10.67 -5.51
C ASP A 356 3.71 11.24 -4.86
N ALA A 357 3.50 12.56 -4.87
CA ALA A 357 2.25 13.15 -4.39
C ALA A 357 1.04 12.62 -5.19
N LEU A 358 1.14 12.55 -6.52
CA LEU A 358 0.09 11.95 -7.36
C LEU A 358 -0.13 10.46 -7.04
N SER A 359 0.95 9.70 -6.86
CA SER A 359 0.89 8.28 -6.51
C SER A 359 0.20 8.03 -5.17
N ARG A 360 0.51 8.82 -4.13
CA ARG A 360 -0.11 8.69 -2.80
C ARG A 360 -1.54 9.22 -2.77
N LEU A 361 -1.85 10.28 -3.54
CA LEU A 361 -3.23 10.74 -3.73
C LEU A 361 -4.11 9.65 -4.36
N ALA A 362 -3.58 8.88 -5.31
CA ALA A 362 -4.30 7.75 -5.90
C ALA A 362 -4.60 6.66 -4.85
N GLN A 363 -3.64 6.38 -3.96
CA GLN A 363 -3.77 5.38 -2.88
C GLN A 363 -4.71 5.80 -1.75
N ALA A 364 -4.97 7.10 -1.56
CA ALA A 364 -5.82 7.59 -0.48
C ALA A 364 -7.29 7.69 -0.91
N GLU A 365 -8.20 7.07 -0.20
CA GLU A 365 -9.64 7.10 -0.48
C GLU A 365 -10.34 8.33 0.12
N VAL A 366 -9.75 8.90 1.18
CA VAL A 366 -10.34 10.00 1.95
C VAL A 366 -9.33 11.13 2.12
N LEU A 367 -9.79 12.38 2.09
CA LEU A 367 -8.96 13.57 2.11
C LEU A 367 -9.20 14.41 3.37
N VAL A 368 -8.14 15.04 3.87
CA VAL A 368 -8.19 16.19 4.77
C VAL A 368 -7.53 17.33 4.01
N ALA A 369 -8.32 18.29 3.56
CA ALA A 369 -7.86 19.27 2.58
C ALA A 369 -8.39 20.67 2.89
N PRO A 370 -7.53 21.70 2.86
CA PRO A 370 -7.98 23.07 2.84
C PRO A 370 -8.87 23.37 1.63
N LYS A 371 -9.89 24.22 1.78
CA LYS A 371 -10.83 24.57 0.69
C LYS A 371 -10.15 25.08 -0.58
N ASP A 372 -9.07 25.82 -0.42
CA ASP A 372 -8.28 26.32 -1.54
C ASP A 372 -7.59 25.18 -2.32
N ILE A 373 -6.98 24.21 -1.63
CA ILE A 373 -6.36 23.04 -2.26
C ILE A 373 -7.45 22.20 -2.94
N GLU A 374 -8.58 21.97 -2.27
CA GLU A 374 -9.72 21.26 -2.85
C GLU A 374 -10.16 21.88 -4.19
N LYS A 375 -10.27 23.22 -4.25
CA LYS A 375 -10.65 23.94 -5.46
C LYS A 375 -9.57 23.92 -6.54
N ARG A 376 -8.33 24.27 -6.21
CA ARG A 376 -7.24 24.41 -7.20
C ARG A 376 -6.79 23.07 -7.77
N PHE A 377 -6.86 22.01 -6.97
CA PHE A 377 -6.45 20.66 -7.36
C PHE A 377 -7.63 19.74 -7.67
N ALA A 378 -8.85 20.29 -7.83
CA ALA A 378 -10.09 19.53 -7.99
C ALA A 378 -10.02 18.43 -9.05
N PHE A 379 -9.26 18.64 -10.15
CA PHE A 379 -9.04 17.63 -11.18
C PHE A 379 -8.45 16.32 -10.63
N TYR A 380 -7.49 16.40 -9.71
CA TYR A 380 -6.79 15.26 -9.12
C TYR A 380 -7.54 14.64 -7.92
N LEU A 381 -8.49 15.37 -7.35
CA LEU A 381 -9.20 14.99 -6.12
C LEU A 381 -10.61 14.43 -6.38
N ARG A 382 -11.00 14.28 -7.65
CA ARG A 382 -12.37 13.86 -8.05
C ARG A 382 -12.76 12.52 -7.42
N GLY A 383 -14.00 12.45 -6.94
CA GLY A 383 -14.58 11.24 -6.38
C GLY A 383 -14.11 10.90 -4.95
N LYS A 384 -13.22 11.69 -4.35
CA LYS A 384 -12.73 11.46 -2.99
C LYS A 384 -13.48 12.34 -2.00
N GLN A 385 -13.84 11.77 -0.85
CA GLN A 385 -14.52 12.50 0.22
C GLN A 385 -13.52 13.37 0.98
N VAL A 386 -13.82 14.66 1.15
CA VAL A 386 -13.08 15.54 2.06
C VAL A 386 -13.72 15.49 3.45
N LEU A 387 -12.97 15.09 4.47
CA LEU A 387 -13.47 15.02 5.86
C LEU A 387 -13.63 16.42 6.47
N PHE A 388 -12.59 17.23 6.40
CA PHE A 388 -12.56 18.59 6.94
C PHE A 388 -11.36 19.38 6.42
N ASP A 389 -11.44 20.70 6.61
CA ASP A 389 -10.33 21.63 6.40
C ASP A 389 -9.43 21.63 7.65
N PRO A 390 -8.15 21.21 7.56
CA PRO A 390 -7.25 21.18 8.71
C PRO A 390 -7.01 22.58 9.32
N MET A 391 -7.15 23.65 8.54
CA MET A 391 -7.04 25.03 9.02
C MET A 391 -8.29 25.54 9.74
N ALA A 392 -9.40 24.78 9.71
CA ALA A 392 -10.59 25.09 10.50
C ALA A 392 -10.48 24.56 11.94
N VAL A 393 -9.60 23.58 12.18
CA VAL A 393 -9.36 23.03 13.53
C VAL A 393 -8.70 24.11 14.39
N GLY A 394 -9.35 24.54 15.46
CA GLY A 394 -8.79 25.56 16.36
C GLY A 394 -8.91 27.01 15.90
N LYS A 395 -9.65 27.30 14.80
CA LYS A 395 -9.91 28.69 14.40
C LYS A 395 -10.83 29.38 15.41
N LYS A 396 -10.34 30.45 16.04
CA LYS A 396 -11.22 31.45 16.67
C LYS A 396 -11.81 32.36 15.57
N PRO A 397 -13.05 32.88 15.70
CA PRO A 397 -13.39 34.15 15.05
C PRO A 397 -12.38 35.20 15.52
N PHE A 398 -11.89 36.04 14.60
CA PHE A 398 -10.89 37.09 14.89
C PHE A 398 -11.37 37.95 16.08
N THR A 399 -10.83 37.71 17.28
CA THR A 399 -10.90 38.67 18.39
C THR A 399 -9.58 39.44 18.44
N ALA A 400 -9.67 40.74 18.74
CA ALA A 400 -8.59 41.72 18.66
C ALA A 400 -7.25 41.28 19.31
N PRO A 401 -6.10 41.79 18.83
CA PRO A 401 -4.79 41.41 19.33
C PRO A 401 -4.61 41.87 20.79
N GLY A 402 -4.29 40.95 21.71
CA GLY A 402 -3.90 41.33 23.08
C GLY A 402 -4.13 40.31 24.20
N THR A 403 -4.97 39.29 24.01
CA THR A 403 -5.21 38.31 25.09
C THR A 403 -4.26 37.12 24.98
N HIS A 404 -3.37 36.94 25.96
CA HIS A 404 -2.65 35.68 26.17
C HIS A 404 -3.63 34.51 26.08
N LYS A 405 -3.27 33.43 25.36
CA LYS A 405 -4.07 32.19 25.32
C LYS A 405 -4.22 31.70 26.77
N LYS A 406 -5.42 31.88 27.35
CA LYS A 406 -5.72 31.34 28.69
C LYS A 406 -5.55 29.82 28.64
N VAL A 407 -5.24 29.17 29.75
CA VAL A 407 -5.10 27.70 29.82
C VAL A 407 -6.31 26.99 29.19
N ALA A 408 -7.51 27.52 29.42
CA ALA A 408 -8.76 27.06 28.80
C ALA A 408 -8.74 27.06 27.25
N ASP A 409 -8.08 28.03 26.61
CA ASP A 409 -7.97 28.09 25.14
C ASP A 409 -7.09 26.95 24.60
N ARG A 410 -6.04 26.57 25.34
CA ARG A 410 -5.15 25.47 24.95
C ARG A 410 -5.85 24.11 25.12
N GLN A 411 -6.61 23.95 26.19
CA GLN A 411 -7.40 22.73 26.43
C GLN A 411 -8.47 22.55 25.35
N ARG A 412 -9.20 23.63 25.01
CA ARG A 412 -10.19 23.60 23.93
C ARG A 412 -9.56 23.23 22.58
N LEU A 413 -8.46 23.88 22.20
CA LEU A 413 -7.75 23.57 20.96
C LEU A 413 -7.33 22.10 20.91
N ARG A 414 -6.78 21.58 22.00
CA ARG A 414 -6.35 20.18 22.09
C ARG A 414 -7.54 19.21 21.99
N ALA A 415 -8.71 19.58 22.54
CA ALA A 415 -9.93 18.79 22.40
C ALA A 415 -10.46 18.78 20.95
N GLU A 416 -10.44 19.93 20.25
CA GLU A 416 -10.82 20.01 18.83
C GLU A 416 -9.86 19.19 17.94
N GLN A 417 -8.55 19.26 18.21
CA GLN A 417 -7.54 18.44 17.54
C GLN A 417 -7.73 16.94 17.81
N ALA A 418 -8.00 16.56 19.06
CA ALA A 418 -8.30 15.18 19.41
C ALA A 418 -9.53 14.66 18.64
N ALA A 419 -10.62 15.44 18.61
CA ALA A 419 -11.83 15.08 17.87
C ALA A 419 -11.56 14.94 16.36
N ALA A 420 -10.75 15.82 15.77
CA ALA A 420 -10.34 15.73 14.37
C ALA A 420 -9.47 14.49 14.10
N ALA A 421 -8.52 14.19 14.98
CA ALA A 421 -7.69 12.99 14.89
C ALA A 421 -8.52 11.71 15.01
N GLU A 422 -9.51 11.65 15.91
CA GLU A 422 -10.39 10.49 16.05
C GLU A 422 -11.23 10.24 14.79
N ARG A 423 -11.63 11.29 14.06
CA ARG A 423 -12.29 11.13 12.75
C ARG A 423 -11.36 10.46 11.73
N ILE A 424 -10.09 10.84 11.70
CA ILE A 424 -9.07 10.23 10.83
C ILE A 424 -8.86 8.76 11.24
N LYS A 425 -8.67 8.48 12.52
CA LYS A 425 -8.48 7.11 13.04
C LYS A 425 -9.65 6.18 12.72
N LYS A 426 -10.90 6.68 12.79
CA LYS A 426 -12.08 5.89 12.40
C LYS A 426 -12.02 5.45 10.93
N VAL A 427 -11.56 6.32 10.04
CA VAL A 427 -11.39 5.99 8.61
C VAL A 427 -10.26 4.97 8.42
N LEU A 428 -9.11 5.18 9.06
CA LEU A 428 -7.99 4.24 9.03
C LEU A 428 -8.41 2.86 9.58
N ALA A 429 -9.17 2.82 10.66
CA ALA A 429 -9.70 1.59 11.26
C ALA A 429 -10.72 0.87 10.36
N SER A 430 -11.36 1.57 9.42
CA SER A 430 -12.18 0.97 8.36
C SER A 430 -11.37 0.43 7.17
N GLY A 431 -10.04 0.42 7.25
CA GLY A 431 -9.16 -0.07 6.20
C GLY A 431 -8.88 0.93 5.08
N LYS A 432 -9.39 2.16 5.17
CA LYS A 432 -9.20 3.21 4.15
C LYS A 432 -8.04 4.13 4.51
N SER A 433 -7.21 4.45 3.54
CA SER A 433 -6.13 5.42 3.69
C SER A 433 -6.64 6.86 3.63
N VAL A 434 -5.95 7.74 4.34
CA VAL A 434 -6.29 9.18 4.41
C VAL A 434 -5.11 10.00 3.91
N ALA A 435 -5.36 10.98 3.05
CA ALA A 435 -4.36 11.98 2.65
C ALA A 435 -4.68 13.33 3.28
N VAL A 436 -3.75 13.84 4.10
CA VAL A 436 -3.72 15.20 4.61
C VAL A 436 -2.94 16.05 3.63
N LEU A 437 -3.61 17.00 2.99
CA LEU A 437 -3.02 17.83 1.94
C LEU A 437 -2.52 19.15 2.53
N ASP A 438 -1.24 19.44 2.32
CA ASP A 438 -0.60 20.65 2.83
C ASP A 438 -0.01 21.50 1.71
N TRP A 439 0.12 22.81 1.95
CA TRP A 439 0.75 23.70 0.99
C TRP A 439 2.27 23.57 1.05
N GLY A 440 2.92 23.64 -0.11
CA GLY A 440 4.37 23.60 -0.19
C GLY A 440 4.92 22.26 0.26
N ASP A 441 5.85 22.31 1.23
CA ASP A 441 6.43 21.12 1.85
C ASP A 441 5.86 20.95 3.27
N PRO A 442 5.31 19.77 3.64
CA PRO A 442 4.71 19.57 4.95
C PRO A 442 5.70 19.72 6.12
N MET A 443 7.00 19.54 5.88
CA MET A 443 8.04 19.67 6.89
C MET A 443 8.50 21.12 7.11
N VAL A 444 8.02 22.07 6.29
CA VAL A 444 8.32 23.49 6.43
C VAL A 444 7.05 24.25 6.86
N TYR A 445 6.86 24.37 8.17
CA TYR A 445 5.70 25.03 8.79
C TYR A 445 4.32 24.43 8.43
N GLY A 446 4.25 23.15 8.11
CA GLY A 446 3.01 22.47 7.72
C GLY A 446 1.88 22.54 8.76
N SER A 447 0.65 22.54 8.26
CA SER A 447 -0.60 22.58 9.03
C SER A 447 -0.94 21.26 9.72
N TRP A 448 -0.34 20.15 9.28
CA TRP A 448 -0.59 18.81 9.81
C TRP A 448 0.07 18.54 11.18
N ARG A 449 1.04 19.34 11.62
CA ARG A 449 1.96 19.04 12.74
C ARG A 449 1.28 18.59 14.04
N TRP A 450 0.09 19.12 14.35
CA TRP A 450 -0.66 18.74 15.55
C TRP A 450 -1.12 17.28 15.52
N LEU A 451 -1.29 16.69 14.34
CA LEU A 451 -1.75 15.31 14.17
C LEU A 451 -0.69 14.28 14.63
N ALA A 452 0.59 14.67 14.62
CA ALA A 452 1.70 13.83 15.10
C ALA A 452 1.56 13.46 16.59
N ASP A 453 0.86 14.28 17.38
CA ASP A 453 0.60 13.99 18.80
C ASP A 453 -0.48 12.92 19.00
N PHE A 454 -1.22 12.56 17.95
CA PHE A 454 -2.39 11.67 18.03
C PHE A 454 -2.26 10.39 17.22
N VAL A 455 -1.28 10.28 16.32
CA VAL A 455 -1.10 9.14 15.41
C VAL A 455 0.34 8.61 15.53
N PRO A 456 0.55 7.28 15.61
CA PRO A 456 1.89 6.69 15.66
C PRO A 456 2.68 7.00 14.38
N GLN A 457 3.99 7.21 14.52
CA GLN A 457 4.87 7.62 13.41
C GLN A 457 4.90 6.58 12.29
N GLU A 458 4.76 5.30 12.60
CA GLU A 458 4.79 4.18 11.64
C GLU A 458 3.59 4.17 10.69
N GLN A 459 2.50 4.87 11.04
CA GLN A 459 1.33 5.05 10.16
C GLN A 459 1.45 6.28 9.26
N LEU A 460 2.39 7.19 9.56
CA LEU A 460 2.61 8.40 8.79
C LEU A 460 3.53 8.13 7.60
N THR A 461 3.10 8.57 6.42
CA THR A 461 3.97 8.65 5.25
C THR A 461 3.98 10.10 4.78
N ILE A 462 5.10 10.79 4.99
CA ILE A 462 5.25 12.21 4.62
C ILE A 462 5.83 12.27 3.20
N VAL A 463 5.09 12.92 2.30
CA VAL A 463 5.50 13.14 0.92
C VAL A 463 5.98 14.58 0.78
N PRO A 464 7.26 14.80 0.43
CA PRO A 464 7.81 16.14 0.28
C PRO A 464 7.15 16.87 -0.90
N GLY A 465 7.16 18.21 -0.83
CA GLY A 465 6.59 19.07 -1.85
C GLY A 465 7.43 20.31 -2.11
N LEU A 466 7.16 21.01 -3.22
CA LEU A 466 7.90 22.23 -3.55
C LEU A 466 7.44 23.39 -2.66
N SER A 467 8.27 23.74 -1.67
CA SER A 467 8.03 24.87 -0.77
C SER A 467 8.11 26.23 -1.48
N ALA A 468 7.44 27.23 -0.92
CA ALA A 468 7.56 28.62 -1.37
C ALA A 468 8.99 29.17 -1.22
N PHE A 469 9.82 28.54 -0.37
CA PHE A 469 11.26 28.80 -0.33
C PHE A 469 11.92 28.46 -1.68
N ASN A 470 11.67 27.27 -2.22
CA ASN A 470 12.26 26.82 -3.48
C ASN A 470 11.76 27.66 -4.65
N ALA A 471 10.43 27.82 -4.76
CA ALA A 471 9.82 28.62 -5.82
C ALA A 471 10.24 30.10 -5.74
N GLY A 472 10.30 30.67 -4.53
CA GLY A 472 10.78 32.03 -4.30
C GLY A 472 12.25 32.21 -4.68
N SER A 473 13.11 31.28 -4.28
CA SER A 473 14.54 31.31 -4.64
C SER A 473 14.74 31.24 -6.17
N ALA A 474 13.99 30.37 -6.85
CA ALA A 474 14.01 30.29 -8.31
C ALA A 474 13.52 31.58 -8.98
N ALA A 475 12.43 32.17 -8.46
CA ALA A 475 11.91 33.45 -8.94
C ALA A 475 12.92 34.60 -8.78
N LEU A 476 13.77 34.53 -7.75
CA LEU A 476 14.84 35.50 -7.54
C LEU A 476 15.99 35.35 -8.53
N LYS A 477 16.20 34.20 -9.20
CA LYS A 477 17.31 34.01 -10.15
C LYS A 477 18.68 34.44 -9.59
N ARG A 478 18.89 34.22 -8.30
CA ARG A 478 20.13 34.52 -7.57
C ARG A 478 20.53 33.31 -6.74
N ASP A 479 21.84 33.12 -6.59
CA ASP A 479 22.38 32.19 -5.61
C ASP A 479 22.23 32.80 -4.21
N ILE A 480 21.12 32.49 -3.54
CA ILE A 480 20.85 32.99 -2.18
C ILE A 480 21.81 32.41 -1.12
N THR A 481 22.68 31.48 -1.51
CA THR A 481 23.66 30.81 -0.65
C THR A 481 25.11 31.25 -0.90
N CYS A 482 25.33 32.31 -1.70
CA CYS A 482 26.67 32.80 -2.10
C CYS A 482 27.65 33.15 -0.94
N ARG A 483 27.16 33.24 0.30
CA ARG A 483 27.95 33.47 1.53
C ARG A 483 27.99 32.24 2.46
N GLY A 484 27.54 31.08 1.99
CA GLY A 484 27.60 29.80 2.69
C GLY A 484 26.52 29.57 3.76
N ALA A 485 25.61 30.52 3.99
CA ALA A 485 24.57 30.39 5.01
C ALA A 485 23.21 30.98 4.57
N VAL A 486 22.15 30.19 4.75
CA VAL A 486 20.75 30.61 4.62
C VAL A 486 19.99 30.17 5.87
N ALA A 487 19.09 31.01 6.37
CA ALA A 487 18.25 30.70 7.53
C ALA A 487 16.78 30.94 7.19
N ILE A 488 15.95 29.93 7.43
CA ILE A 488 14.50 30.03 7.30
C ILE A 488 13.91 30.32 8.68
N SER A 489 13.05 31.34 8.77
CA SER A 489 12.40 31.74 10.02
C SER A 489 10.98 32.24 9.80
N ASP A 490 10.33 32.58 10.90
CA ASP A 490 8.97 33.11 10.97
C ASP A 490 8.93 34.34 11.91
N PRO A 491 7.90 35.20 11.82
CA PRO A 491 7.79 36.38 12.66
C PRO A 491 7.72 36.07 14.16
N PHE A 492 7.13 34.96 14.57
CA PHE A 492 6.99 34.64 15.99
C PHE A 492 8.36 34.35 16.62
N THR A 493 9.22 33.63 15.90
CA THR A 493 10.60 33.37 16.31
C THR A 493 11.42 34.66 16.32
N LEU A 494 11.44 35.42 15.21
CA LEU A 494 12.24 36.64 15.09
C LEU A 494 11.86 37.74 16.10
N LEU A 495 10.57 37.87 16.42
CA LEU A 495 10.10 38.87 17.38
C LEU A 495 10.38 38.45 18.83
N LYS A 496 10.42 37.15 19.12
CA LYS A 496 10.73 36.63 20.46
C LYS A 496 12.23 36.65 20.75
N ASP A 497 13.06 36.41 19.74
CA ASP A 497 14.51 36.48 19.83
C ASP A 497 15.09 37.41 18.73
N PRO A 498 15.08 38.74 18.95
CA PRO A 498 15.70 39.67 18.03
C PRO A 498 17.22 39.48 17.86
N GLY A 499 17.89 38.78 18.81
CA GLY A 499 19.32 38.49 18.75
C GLY A 499 19.68 37.56 17.60
N LEU A 500 18.77 36.66 17.22
CA LEU A 500 18.93 35.75 16.09
C LEU A 500 19.24 36.49 14.78
N ALA A 501 18.49 37.56 14.47
CA ALA A 501 18.71 38.34 13.26
C ALA A 501 20.12 38.97 13.23
N LYS A 502 20.61 39.46 14.38
CA LYS A 502 21.97 40.01 14.49
C LYS A 502 23.05 38.95 14.27
N GLN A 503 22.87 37.76 14.82
CA GLN A 503 23.81 36.64 14.62
C GLN A 503 23.88 36.20 13.15
N LEU A 504 22.74 36.16 12.47
CA LEU A 504 22.67 35.85 11.04
C LEU A 504 23.32 36.93 10.18
N ALA A 505 23.06 38.21 10.50
CA ALA A 505 23.67 39.34 9.82
C ALA A 505 25.20 39.36 9.97
N ALA A 506 25.72 39.09 11.18
CA ALA A 506 27.16 39.02 11.44
C ALA A 506 27.87 37.94 10.59
N LYS A 507 27.15 36.88 10.20
CA LYS A 507 27.65 35.82 9.31
C LYS A 507 27.37 36.08 7.83
N ASN A 508 26.83 37.24 7.47
CA ASN A 508 26.37 37.56 6.11
C ASN A 508 25.36 36.52 5.55
N ALA A 509 24.59 35.87 6.41
CA ALA A 509 23.61 34.86 6.02
C ALA A 509 22.40 35.51 5.33
N THR A 510 21.82 34.81 4.35
CA THR A 510 20.52 35.19 3.80
C THR A 510 19.42 34.74 4.76
N LEU A 511 18.63 35.69 5.26
CA LEU A 511 17.45 35.43 6.07
C LEU A 511 16.22 35.32 5.17
N VAL A 512 15.45 34.23 5.33
CA VAL A 512 14.18 33.98 4.65
C VAL A 512 13.06 33.93 5.68
N VAL A 513 12.06 34.78 5.54
CA VAL A 513 10.94 34.88 6.49
C VAL A 513 9.63 34.46 5.83
N PHE A 514 9.07 33.36 6.33
CA PHE A 514 7.73 32.87 5.97
C PHE A 514 6.66 33.60 6.79
N MET A 515 5.44 33.72 6.25
CA MET A 515 4.30 34.32 6.98
C MET A 515 4.59 35.75 7.49
N GLY A 516 5.52 36.46 6.84
CA GLY A 516 6.04 37.75 7.30
C GLY A 516 5.11 38.94 7.04
N LEU A 517 4.35 38.91 5.93
CA LEU A 517 3.58 40.05 5.47
C LEU A 517 2.54 40.59 6.48
N PRO A 518 1.75 39.75 7.19
CA PRO A 518 0.81 40.25 8.19
C PRO A 518 1.47 41.00 9.36
N LYS A 519 2.78 40.77 9.58
CA LYS A 519 3.61 41.39 10.63
C LYS A 519 4.77 42.18 10.04
N LEU A 520 4.66 42.63 8.79
CA LEU A 520 5.77 43.19 8.01
C LEU A 520 6.53 44.28 8.78
N LYS A 521 5.81 45.29 9.31
CA LYS A 521 6.40 46.39 10.08
C LYS A 521 7.20 45.91 11.29
N GLN A 522 6.73 44.89 11.98
CA GLN A 522 7.40 44.33 13.16
C GLN A 522 8.65 43.53 12.75
N VAL A 523 8.54 42.73 11.69
CA VAL A 523 9.65 41.94 11.13
C VAL A 523 10.76 42.87 10.63
N LEU A 524 10.43 43.86 9.81
CA LEU A 524 11.41 44.83 9.30
C LEU A 524 12.07 45.62 10.42
N GLY A 525 11.32 46.03 11.45
CA GLY A 525 11.91 46.71 12.61
C GLY A 525 12.95 45.88 13.39
N VAL A 526 12.88 44.54 13.34
CA VAL A 526 13.95 43.66 13.88
C VAL A 526 15.10 43.52 12.89
N VAL A 527 14.78 43.31 11.61
CA VAL A 527 15.79 43.04 10.56
C VAL A 527 16.63 44.27 10.24
N GLU A 528 16.05 45.47 10.18
CA GLU A 528 16.73 46.77 9.96
C GLU A 528 17.71 47.13 11.08
N ARG A 529 17.50 46.61 12.31
CA ARG A 529 18.45 46.78 13.43
C ARG A 529 19.61 45.79 13.38
N ALA A 530 19.53 44.79 12.50
CA ALA A 530 20.50 43.70 12.40
C ALA A 530 21.33 43.79 11.11
N TYR A 531 20.69 44.08 9.98
CA TYR A 531 21.33 44.18 8.66
C TYR A 531 21.53 45.65 8.26
N PRO A 532 22.62 45.99 7.54
CA PRO A 532 22.82 47.32 7.00
C PRO A 532 21.64 47.82 6.15
N PRO A 533 21.29 49.13 6.18
CA PRO A 533 20.16 49.69 5.43
C PRO A 533 20.18 49.40 3.91
N GLN A 534 21.38 49.37 3.33
CA GLN A 534 21.66 49.07 1.93
C GLN A 534 21.71 47.57 1.59
N THR A 535 21.47 46.70 2.56
CA THR A 535 21.41 45.25 2.32
C THR A 535 20.29 44.97 1.32
N PRO A 536 20.56 44.23 0.24
CA PRO A 536 19.54 43.82 -0.70
C PRO A 536 18.44 43.03 -0.02
N ALA A 537 17.20 43.38 -0.31
CA ALA A 537 16.04 42.65 0.14
C ALA A 537 15.08 42.41 -1.03
N ALA A 538 14.30 41.34 -0.90
CA ALA A 538 13.26 41.02 -1.85
C ALA A 538 12.05 40.37 -1.18
N VAL A 539 10.88 40.56 -1.76
CA VAL A 539 9.69 39.77 -1.44
C VAL A 539 9.21 39.11 -2.71
N VAL A 540 9.05 37.79 -2.65
CA VAL A 540 8.37 37.03 -3.70
C VAL A 540 6.93 36.82 -3.26
N LEU A 541 6.02 37.56 -3.89
CA LEU A 541 4.58 37.43 -3.72
C LEU A 541 4.08 36.29 -4.60
N ARG A 542 3.20 35.45 -4.04
CA ARG A 542 2.59 34.30 -4.74
C ARG A 542 3.62 33.44 -5.47
N ALA A 543 4.71 33.10 -4.78
CA ALA A 543 5.74 32.21 -5.30
C ALA A 543 5.10 30.91 -5.83
N GLY A 544 5.43 30.53 -7.06
CA GLY A 544 4.91 29.32 -7.69
C GLY A 544 3.55 29.45 -8.38
N TYR A 545 2.91 30.63 -8.37
CA TYR A 545 1.71 30.93 -9.14
C TYR A 545 2.10 31.65 -10.44
N ALA A 546 2.23 30.95 -11.56
CA ALA A 546 2.87 31.46 -12.78
C ALA A 546 2.25 32.79 -13.28
N GLN A 547 0.93 32.97 -13.13
CA GLN A 547 0.20 34.15 -13.59
C GLN A 547 0.11 35.29 -12.55
N ALA A 548 0.47 35.03 -11.29
CA ALA A 548 0.30 35.99 -10.20
C ALA A 548 1.58 36.24 -9.38
N GLN A 549 2.68 35.53 -9.71
CA GLN A 549 3.97 35.69 -9.06
C GLN A 549 4.54 37.08 -9.33
N ARG A 550 4.96 37.77 -8.28
CA ARG A 550 5.62 39.08 -8.40
C ARG A 550 6.84 39.14 -7.49
N VAL A 551 7.95 39.60 -8.04
CA VAL A 551 9.19 39.83 -7.29
C VAL A 551 9.34 41.33 -7.05
N VAL A 552 9.39 41.72 -5.78
CA VAL A 552 9.65 43.09 -5.35
C VAL A 552 11.06 43.14 -4.81
N ARG A 553 11.91 44.02 -5.32
CA ARG A 553 13.29 44.19 -4.86
C ARG A 553 13.52 45.62 -4.45
N ALA A 554 14.21 45.80 -3.34
CA ALA A 554 14.63 47.11 -2.85
C ALA A 554 15.81 46.94 -1.90
N PRO A 555 16.61 47.99 -1.65
CA PRO A 555 17.38 48.09 -0.42
C PRO A 555 16.46 47.87 0.80
N LEU A 556 16.99 47.28 1.88
CA LEU A 556 16.21 46.93 3.07
C LEU A 556 15.40 48.12 3.61
N GLN A 557 16.03 49.31 3.67
CA GLN A 557 15.40 50.56 4.13
C GLN A 557 14.18 50.99 3.29
N ASP A 558 14.12 50.61 2.00
CA ASP A 558 13.08 51.07 1.07
C ASP A 558 12.00 49.99 0.86
N LEU A 559 12.23 48.76 1.33
CA LEU A 559 11.37 47.61 1.06
C LEU A 559 9.93 47.81 1.54
N ALA A 560 9.74 48.44 2.71
CA ALA A 560 8.41 48.72 3.24
C ALA A 560 7.61 49.66 2.33
N ALA A 561 8.26 50.70 1.80
CA ALA A 561 7.63 51.67 0.92
C ALA A 561 7.25 51.05 -0.44
N GLU A 562 8.10 50.18 -0.98
CA GLU A 562 7.78 49.45 -2.21
C GLU A 562 6.60 48.47 -2.05
N LEU A 563 6.53 47.78 -0.91
CA LEU A 563 5.43 46.87 -0.63
C LEU A 563 4.10 47.57 -0.36
N ALA A 564 4.12 48.78 0.20
CA ALA A 564 2.91 49.58 0.42
C ALA A 564 2.15 49.91 -0.88
N LYS A 565 2.83 49.87 -2.03
CA LYS A 565 2.24 50.08 -3.37
C LYS A 565 1.45 48.86 -3.88
N ILE A 566 1.46 47.73 -3.15
CA ILE A 566 0.94 46.44 -3.63
C ILE A 566 -0.16 45.95 -2.69
N LYS A 567 -1.28 45.50 -3.27
CA LYS A 567 -2.43 44.94 -2.55
C LYS A 567 -2.30 43.42 -2.35
N GLU A 568 -1.25 42.98 -1.65
CA GLU A 568 -1.07 41.58 -1.20
C GLU A 568 -0.54 41.58 0.23
N GLY A 569 -1.29 40.98 1.16
CA GLY A 569 -1.00 41.05 2.60
C GLY A 569 -0.68 39.71 3.24
N TRP A 570 -0.75 38.61 2.49
CA TRP A 570 -0.65 37.25 3.07
C TRP A 570 0.36 36.37 2.34
N LEU A 571 0.26 36.24 1.02
CA LEU A 571 1.06 35.29 0.25
C LEU A 571 2.38 35.91 -0.21
N GLY A 572 3.37 35.97 0.68
CA GLY A 572 4.73 36.38 0.32
C GLY A 572 5.81 35.81 1.22
N VAL A 573 6.98 35.57 0.62
CA VAL A 573 8.20 35.16 1.30
C VAL A 573 9.22 36.29 1.21
N ILE A 574 9.75 36.72 2.36
CA ILE A 574 10.71 37.81 2.46
C ILE A 574 12.11 37.23 2.47
N PHE A 575 13.02 37.81 1.68
CA PHE A 575 14.43 37.45 1.60
C PHE A 575 15.26 38.69 1.92
N VAL A 576 16.23 38.59 2.82
CA VAL A 576 17.15 39.68 3.17
C VAL A 576 18.57 39.13 3.25
N GLY A 577 19.49 39.71 2.46
CA GLY A 577 20.89 39.29 2.51
C GLY A 577 21.73 39.80 1.35
N PRO A 578 23.06 39.81 1.50
CA PRO A 578 23.98 40.31 0.47
C PRO A 578 23.94 39.51 -0.83
N CYS A 579 23.49 38.25 -0.78
CA CYS A 579 23.39 37.37 -1.95
C CYS A 579 22.26 37.70 -2.93
N LEU A 580 21.41 38.68 -2.62
CA LEU A 580 20.29 39.06 -3.50
C LEU A 580 20.65 40.15 -4.52
N ARG A 581 21.89 40.66 -4.52
CA ARG A 581 22.39 41.66 -5.50
C ARG A 581 22.30 41.14 -6.92
#